data_AF-A0A5C5UXD4-F1
#
_entry.id   AF-A0A5C5UXD4-F1
#
_cell.length_a   1.000
_cell.length_b   1.000
_cell.length_c   1.000
_cell.angle_alpha   90.00
_cell.angle_beta   90.00
_cell.angle_gamma   90.00
#
_symmetry.space_group_name_H-M   'P 1'
#
loop_
_entity.id
_entity.type
_entity.pdbx_description
1 polymer ?
#
loop_
_entity_poly.entity_id
_entity_poly.type
_entity_poly.pdbx_seq_one_letter_code
_entity_poly.pdbx_strand_id
1 'polypeptide(L)'
;MVADPESTNPYASPQAEEQPGDAPAWDAWSDGQLVVTPPRSELPMRCWVCNAPATRRRALRKTGWLSLEGIVNISVEWHLCDAHHFRQRLLWVAAAVAVAVLAILGQALAGWMDFGPGIVMLGYLMIGGAFAALSWATRHWAGRQATVAQASPHRVTLKGAGPAFLESLKRQQ
;
A
#
# COMPACT_ATOMS: atom_id res chain seq x y z
N MET A 1 -45.35 -7.91 44.24
CA MET A 1 -44.96 -7.50 42.88
C MET A 1 -44.98 -8.76 42.05
N VAL A 2 -46.05 -8.95 41.28
CA VAL A 2 -46.29 -10.16 40.49
C VAL A 2 -45.49 -10.00 39.20
N ALA A 3 -44.61 -10.97 38.92
CA ALA A 3 -43.86 -11.00 37.67
C ALA A 3 -44.82 -11.36 36.53
N ASP A 4 -44.86 -10.52 35.50
CA ASP A 4 -45.65 -10.80 34.30
C ASP A 4 -45.08 -12.04 33.57
N PRO A 5 -45.93 -12.98 33.15
CA PRO A 5 -45.51 -14.10 32.32
C PRO A 5 -45.06 -13.57 30.96
N GLU A 6 -43.89 -14.05 30.53
CA GLU A 6 -43.23 -13.74 29.27
C GLU A 6 -44.24 -13.64 28.12
N SER A 7 -44.36 -12.43 27.54
CA SER A 7 -45.06 -12.24 26.29
C SER A 7 -44.19 -12.83 25.17
N THR A 8 -44.28 -14.14 24.97
CA THR A 8 -43.69 -14.84 23.84
C THR A 8 -44.39 -14.35 22.58
N ASN A 9 -43.83 -13.30 21.97
CA ASN A 9 -44.32 -12.78 20.70
C ASN A 9 -44.08 -13.85 19.62
N PRO A 10 -45.13 -14.52 19.09
CA PRO A 10 -44.97 -15.56 18.08
C PRO A 10 -44.48 -15.00 16.73
N TYR A 11 -44.42 -13.67 16.58
CA TYR A 11 -43.86 -12.96 15.44
C TYR A 11 -42.50 -12.34 15.74
N ALA A 12 -41.87 -12.65 16.89
CA ALA A 12 -40.48 -12.29 17.09
C ALA A 12 -39.65 -12.97 16.00
N SER A 13 -39.06 -12.16 15.12
CA SER A 13 -38.14 -12.67 14.10
C SER A 13 -37.09 -13.51 14.83
N PRO A 14 -36.82 -14.75 14.39
CA PRO A 14 -35.77 -15.55 14.99
C PRO A 14 -34.54 -14.67 15.08
N GLN A 15 -33.96 -14.53 16.27
CA GLN A 15 -32.71 -13.80 16.42
C GLN A 15 -31.76 -14.43 15.42
N ALA A 16 -31.42 -13.66 14.38
CA ALA A 16 -30.44 -14.09 13.41
C ALA A 16 -29.15 -14.19 14.20
N GLU A 17 -28.85 -15.39 14.71
CA GLU A 17 -27.48 -15.75 15.03
C GLU A 17 -26.71 -15.43 13.75
N GLU A 18 -25.82 -14.44 13.84
CA GLU A 18 -24.84 -14.18 12.79
C GLU A 18 -24.04 -15.46 12.64
N GLN A 19 -24.53 -16.36 11.79
CA GLN A 19 -23.78 -17.50 11.31
C GLN A 19 -22.46 -16.91 10.83
N PRO A 20 -21.31 -17.35 11.35
CA PRO A 20 -20.02 -16.81 10.95
C PRO A 20 -19.97 -16.93 9.43
N GLY A 21 -20.08 -15.77 8.75
CA GLY A 21 -20.23 -15.74 7.31
C GLY A 21 -19.08 -16.52 6.68
N ASP A 22 -19.39 -17.27 5.62
CA ASP A 22 -18.41 -18.06 4.88
C ASP A 22 -17.08 -17.31 4.81
N ALA A 23 -16.00 -18.00 5.18
CA ALA A 23 -14.66 -17.44 5.18
C ALA A 23 -14.48 -16.70 3.85
N PRO A 24 -14.15 -15.40 3.91
CA PRO A 24 -14.27 -14.56 2.74
C PRO A 24 -13.38 -15.10 1.62
N ALA A 25 -13.84 -15.00 0.37
CA ALA A 25 -13.29 -15.68 -0.82
C ALA A 25 -11.82 -15.34 -1.18
N TRP A 26 -11.09 -14.59 -0.35
CA TRP A 26 -9.69 -14.27 -0.56
C TRP A 26 -8.79 -15.36 0.06
N ASP A 27 -8.02 -16.04 -0.78
CA ASP A 27 -6.97 -16.99 -0.37
C ASP A 27 -5.68 -16.26 0.04
N ALA A 28 -5.81 -15.26 0.92
CA ALA A 28 -4.68 -14.46 1.40
C ALA A 28 -4.50 -14.64 2.91
N TRP A 29 -3.26 -14.77 3.37
CA TRP A 29 -2.97 -14.84 4.81
C TRP A 29 -1.70 -14.10 5.16
N SER A 30 -1.57 -13.71 6.43
CA SER A 30 -0.33 -13.14 6.95
C SER A 30 0.68 -14.23 7.32
N ASP A 31 1.94 -14.07 6.91
CA ASP A 31 3.09 -14.83 7.40
C ASP A 31 4.12 -13.84 7.95
N GLY A 32 4.07 -13.59 9.26
CA GLY A 32 4.87 -12.56 9.92
C GLY A 32 4.58 -11.15 9.39
N GLN A 33 5.56 -10.55 8.71
CA GLN A 33 5.46 -9.23 8.07
C GLN A 33 5.10 -9.30 6.57
N LEU A 34 4.73 -10.49 6.10
CA LEU A 34 4.43 -10.78 4.70
C LEU A 34 2.95 -11.10 4.52
N VAL A 35 2.40 -10.74 3.37
CA VAL A 35 1.09 -11.20 2.90
C VAL A 35 1.35 -12.27 1.85
N VAL A 36 0.84 -13.47 2.06
CA VAL A 36 0.93 -14.58 1.10
C VAL A 36 -0.41 -14.70 0.40
N THR A 37 -0.39 -14.76 -0.93
CA THR A 37 -1.59 -14.80 -1.77
C THR A 37 -1.30 -15.45 -3.13
N PRO A 38 -2.27 -16.01 -3.86
CA PRO A 38 -2.06 -16.48 -5.23
C PRO A 38 -1.56 -15.37 -6.18
N PRO A 39 -0.81 -15.70 -7.25
CA PRO A 39 -0.25 -14.70 -8.17
C PRO A 39 -1.29 -13.81 -8.86
N ARG A 40 -2.55 -14.25 -8.96
CA ARG A 40 -3.67 -13.50 -9.53
C ARG A 40 -4.79 -13.44 -8.52
N SER A 41 -4.71 -12.46 -7.63
CA SER A 41 -5.63 -12.36 -6.50
C SER A 41 -6.01 -10.91 -6.23
N GLU A 42 -7.21 -10.75 -5.68
CA GLU A 42 -7.69 -9.49 -5.15
C GLU A 42 -7.67 -9.57 -3.62
N LEU A 43 -6.93 -8.66 -2.99
CA LEU A 43 -6.88 -8.56 -1.55
C LEU A 43 -8.12 -7.84 -1.01
N PRO A 44 -8.45 -8.01 0.29
CA PRO A 44 -9.62 -7.38 0.90
C PRO A 44 -9.69 -5.88 0.60
N MET A 45 -10.92 -5.35 0.50
CA MET A 45 -11.20 -3.92 0.28
C MET A 45 -10.93 -3.07 1.54
N ARG A 46 -9.77 -3.27 2.15
CA ARG A 46 -9.27 -2.58 3.32
C ARG A 46 -7.92 -1.95 3.00
N CYS A 47 -7.60 -0.87 3.71
CA CYS A 47 -6.39 -0.13 3.47
C CYS A 47 -5.17 -0.99 3.84
N TRP A 48 -4.29 -1.19 2.88
CA TRP A 48 -3.03 -1.93 3.05
C TRP A 48 -2.14 -1.41 4.19
N VAL A 49 -2.31 -0.16 4.61
CA VAL A 49 -1.50 0.48 5.67
C VAL A 49 -2.20 0.47 7.04
N CYS A 50 -3.46 0.90 7.12
CA CYS A 50 -4.15 1.07 8.42
C CYS A 50 -5.37 0.17 8.62
N ASN A 51 -5.69 -0.71 7.67
CA ASN A 51 -6.85 -1.59 7.69
C ASN A 51 -8.24 -0.91 7.72
N ALA A 52 -8.31 0.42 7.64
CA ALA A 52 -9.58 1.14 7.47
C ALA A 52 -10.23 0.81 6.11
N PRO A 53 -11.56 0.98 5.95
CA PRO A 53 -12.23 0.81 4.66
C PRO A 53 -11.53 1.60 3.55
N ALA A 54 -11.37 0.96 2.40
CA ALA A 54 -10.61 1.53 1.29
C ALA A 54 -11.49 1.78 0.06
N THR A 55 -11.21 2.89 -0.62
CA THR A 55 -11.98 3.37 -1.78
C THR A 55 -11.14 3.35 -3.06
N ARG A 56 -9.82 3.22 -2.94
CA ARG A 56 -8.87 3.30 -4.06
C ARG A 56 -8.19 1.96 -4.29
N ARG A 57 -8.42 1.39 -5.48
CA ARG A 57 -7.72 0.19 -5.97
C ARG A 57 -6.35 0.53 -6.53
N ARG A 58 -5.38 -0.33 -6.25
CA ARG A 58 -4.02 -0.32 -6.79
C ARG A 58 -3.71 -1.73 -7.29
N ALA A 59 -2.99 -1.81 -8.41
CA ALA A 59 -2.57 -3.08 -8.98
C ALA A 59 -1.04 -3.18 -8.95
N LEU A 60 -0.54 -4.29 -8.45
CA LEU A 60 0.83 -4.72 -8.60
C LEU A 60 0.90 -5.70 -9.76
N ARG A 61 1.39 -5.23 -10.91
CA ARG A 61 1.58 -6.05 -12.10
C ARG A 61 3.07 -6.25 -12.35
N LYS A 62 3.52 -7.51 -12.35
CA LYS A 62 4.88 -7.90 -12.73
C LYS A 62 4.77 -9.04 -13.74
N THR A 63 5.11 -8.74 -14.98
CA THR A 63 5.18 -9.72 -16.06
C THR A 63 6.58 -10.28 -16.16
N GLY A 64 6.72 -11.59 -16.36
CA GLY A 64 8.03 -12.19 -16.59
C GLY A 64 8.89 -12.35 -15.32
N TRP A 65 8.31 -12.50 -14.14
CA TRP A 65 9.09 -12.68 -12.91
C TRP A 65 9.78 -14.05 -12.95
N LEU A 66 11.10 -14.06 -12.93
CA LEU A 66 11.90 -15.29 -12.96
C LEU A 66 11.92 -15.93 -11.57
N SER A 67 11.39 -17.14 -11.47
CA SER A 67 11.47 -18.00 -10.30
C SER A 67 12.22 -19.28 -10.65
N LEU A 68 12.64 -20.06 -9.65
CA LEU A 68 13.29 -21.36 -9.87
C LEU A 68 12.37 -22.36 -10.61
N GLU A 69 11.05 -22.19 -10.49
CA GLU A 69 10.04 -23.06 -11.11
C GLU A 69 9.58 -22.54 -12.49
N GLY A 70 10.14 -21.42 -12.95
CA GLY A 70 9.83 -20.82 -14.26
C GLY A 70 9.38 -19.37 -14.18
N ILE A 71 8.74 -18.92 -15.26
CA ILE A 71 8.30 -17.53 -15.44
C ILE A 71 6.90 -17.35 -14.86
N VAL A 72 6.75 -16.43 -13.91
CA VAL A 72 5.48 -16.13 -13.23
C VAL A 72 4.98 -14.74 -13.61
N ASN A 73 3.69 -14.64 -13.90
CA ASN A 73 3.01 -13.37 -14.10
C ASN A 73 2.18 -13.04 -12.84
N ILE A 74 2.55 -11.96 -12.17
CA ILE A 74 1.95 -11.50 -10.93
C ILE A 74 0.99 -10.36 -11.24
N SER A 75 -0.25 -10.49 -10.78
CA SER A 75 -1.30 -9.46 -10.82
C SER A 75 -2.04 -9.50 -9.50
N VAL A 76 -1.55 -8.75 -8.52
CA VAL A 76 -2.22 -8.64 -7.21
C VAL A 76 -2.80 -7.26 -7.05
N GLU A 77 -4.06 -7.19 -6.65
CA GLU A 77 -4.75 -5.94 -6.39
C GLU A 77 -4.92 -5.70 -4.91
N TRP A 78 -4.68 -4.46 -4.50
CA TRP A 78 -4.69 -4.02 -3.12
C TRP A 78 -5.31 -2.63 -3.01
N HIS A 79 -5.71 -2.24 -1.81
CA HIS A 79 -6.53 -1.06 -1.62
C HIS A 79 -5.90 -0.04 -0.66
N LEU A 80 -6.21 1.24 -0.86
CA LEU A 80 -5.82 2.35 0.00
C LEU A 80 -7.05 3.18 0.41
N CYS A 81 -7.06 3.68 1.64
CA CYS A 81 -8.03 4.68 2.06
C CYS A 81 -7.63 6.08 1.53
N ASP A 82 -8.62 6.97 1.41
CA ASP A 82 -8.39 8.32 0.89
C ASP A 82 -7.42 9.13 1.75
N ALA A 83 -7.37 8.92 3.07
CA ALA A 83 -6.44 9.60 3.97
C ALA A 83 -4.97 9.28 3.63
N HIS A 84 -4.62 7.99 3.45
CA HIS A 84 -3.27 7.60 3.07
C HIS A 84 -2.94 8.01 1.64
N HIS A 85 -3.91 7.89 0.73
CA HIS A 85 -3.74 8.36 -0.65
C HIS A 85 -3.47 9.86 -0.72
N PHE A 86 -4.23 10.67 0.02
CA PHE A 86 -4.08 12.11 0.09
C PHE A 86 -2.74 12.51 0.69
N ARG A 87 -2.33 11.89 1.81
CA ARG A 87 -1.02 12.13 2.44
C ARG A 87 0.11 11.81 1.48
N GLN A 88 0.04 10.68 0.77
CA GLN A 88 1.04 10.32 -0.23
C GLN A 88 1.10 11.36 -1.36
N ARG A 89 -0.06 11.78 -1.89
CA ARG A 89 -0.13 12.80 -2.95
C ARG A 89 0.44 14.15 -2.48
N LEU A 90 0.09 14.59 -1.28
CA LEU A 90 0.58 15.85 -0.71
C LEU A 90 2.09 15.86 -0.56
N LEU A 91 2.68 14.76 -0.06
CA LEU A 91 4.13 14.63 0.06
C LEU A 91 4.83 14.66 -1.30
N TRP A 92 4.27 14.03 -2.33
CA TRP A 92 4.80 14.11 -3.69
C TRP A 92 4.72 15.52 -4.28
N VAL A 93 3.61 16.22 -4.07
CA VAL A 93 3.46 17.61 -4.53
C VAL A 93 4.46 18.52 -3.81
N ALA A 94 4.59 18.40 -2.49
CA ALA A 94 5.55 19.17 -1.71
C ALA A 94 7.00 18.91 -2.16
N ALA A 95 7.35 17.64 -2.38
CA ALA A 95 8.67 17.25 -2.91
C ALA A 95 8.95 17.85 -4.29
N ALA A 96 7.97 17.81 -5.20
CA ALA A 96 8.09 18.39 -6.54
C ALA A 96 8.27 19.91 -6.50
N VAL A 97 7.49 20.60 -5.66
CA VAL A 97 7.60 22.05 -5.46
C VAL A 97 8.96 22.42 -4.88
N ALA A 98 9.45 21.69 -3.88
CA ALA A 98 10.76 21.93 -3.29
C ALA A 98 11.89 21.81 -4.32
N VAL A 99 11.86 20.78 -5.17
CA VAL A 99 12.85 20.61 -6.25
C VAL A 99 12.75 21.73 -7.29
N ALA A 100 11.54 22.13 -7.68
CA ALA A 100 11.37 23.24 -8.62
C ALA A 100 11.95 24.55 -8.07
N VAL A 101 11.67 24.87 -6.80
CA VAL A 101 12.22 26.05 -6.12
C VAL A 101 13.75 25.99 -6.06
N LEU A 102 14.33 24.85 -5.68
CA LEU A 102 15.78 24.68 -5.63
C LEU A 102 16.42 24.82 -7.02
N ALA A 103 15.79 24.31 -8.07
CA ALA A 103 16.29 24.45 -9.43
C ALA A 103 16.27 25.91 -9.91
N ILE A 104 15.20 26.65 -9.61
CA ILE A 104 15.08 28.08 -9.95
C ILE A 104 16.12 28.91 -9.19
N LEU A 105 16.24 28.71 -7.88
CA LEU A 105 17.23 29.40 -7.05
C LEU A 105 18.67 29.08 -7.46
N GLY A 106 18.94 27.81 -7.79
CA GLY A 106 20.24 27.37 -8.28
C GLY A 106 20.63 28.07 -9.58
N GLN A 107 19.68 28.24 -10.52
CA GLN A 107 19.90 28.97 -11.76
C GLN A 107 20.12 30.47 -11.53
N ALA A 108 19.31 31.10 -10.67
CA ALA A 108 19.46 32.52 -10.35
C ALA A 108 20.83 32.82 -9.72
N LEU A 109 21.27 31.98 -8.77
CA LEU A 109 22.59 32.10 -8.14
C LEU A 109 23.73 31.84 -9.12
N ALA A 110 23.57 30.87 -10.03
CA ALA A 110 24.56 30.58 -11.05
C ALA A 110 24.80 31.76 -11.99
N GLY A 111 23.73 32.43 -12.42
CA GLY A 111 23.82 33.63 -13.23
C GLY A 111 24.43 34.82 -12.50
N TRP A 112 24.23 34.92 -11.17
CA TRP A 112 24.79 36.03 -10.36
C TRP A 112 26.29 35.89 -10.10
N MET A 113 26.80 34.66 -10.02
CA MET A 113 28.19 34.39 -9.63
C MET A 113 29.11 34.05 -10.80
N ASP A 114 28.63 34.14 -12.05
CA ASP A 114 29.36 33.72 -13.25
C ASP A 114 29.98 32.32 -13.12
N PHE A 115 29.25 31.39 -12.52
CA PHE A 115 29.75 30.03 -12.37
C PHE A 115 29.94 29.37 -13.74
N GLY A 116 31.10 28.74 -13.93
CA GLY A 116 31.36 27.97 -15.13
C GLY A 116 30.36 26.81 -15.31
N PRO A 117 30.12 26.36 -16.56
CA PRO A 117 29.09 25.38 -16.89
C PRO A 117 29.24 24.04 -16.14
N GLY A 118 30.47 23.66 -15.75
CA GLY A 118 30.73 22.45 -14.97
C GLY A 118 30.12 22.48 -13.57
N ILE A 119 30.13 23.64 -12.89
CA ILE A 119 29.56 23.79 -11.54
C ILE A 119 28.04 23.71 -11.59
N VAL A 120 27.44 24.34 -12.60
CA VAL A 120 25.99 24.28 -12.85
C VAL A 120 25.55 22.84 -13.09
N MET A 121 26.27 22.09 -13.93
CA MET A 121 26.00 20.68 -14.19
C MET A 121 26.10 19.83 -12.90
N LEU A 122 27.13 20.05 -12.08
CA LEU A 122 27.28 19.34 -10.81
C LEU A 122 26.11 19.63 -9.85
N GLY A 123 25.66 20.89 -9.78
CA GLY A 123 24.48 21.28 -9.01
C GLY A 123 23.23 20.52 -9.43
N TYR A 124 23.00 20.37 -10.74
CA TYR A 124 21.88 19.60 -11.26
C TYR A 124 21.96 18.11 -10.92
N LEU A 125 23.15 17.52 -10.99
CA LEU A 125 23.36 16.12 -10.59
C LEU A 125 23.03 15.92 -9.10
N MET A 126 23.43 16.85 -8.24
CA MET A 126 23.14 16.80 -6.81
C MET A 126 21.64 16.95 -6.52
N ILE A 127 20.95 17.87 -7.20
CA ILE A 127 19.49 18.02 -7.09
C ILE A 127 18.78 16.75 -7.56
N GLY A 128 19.20 16.18 -8.69
CA GLY A 128 18.67 14.91 -9.20
C GLY A 128 18.88 13.75 -8.22
N GLY A 129 20.07 13.64 -7.63
CA GLY A 129 20.39 12.66 -6.59
C GLY A 129 19.54 12.85 -5.33
N ALA A 130 19.38 14.08 -4.85
CA ALA A 130 18.52 14.41 -3.72
C ALA A 130 17.06 14.06 -3.99
N PHE A 131 16.56 14.32 -5.20
CA PHE A 131 15.20 13.94 -5.58
C PHE A 131 15.03 12.42 -5.65
N ALA A 132 16.01 11.69 -6.17
CA ALA A 132 16.00 10.23 -6.19
C ALA A 132 16.00 9.66 -4.76
N ALA A 133 16.83 10.21 -3.87
CA ALA A 133 16.88 9.84 -2.46
C ALA A 133 15.57 10.15 -1.73
N LEU A 134 14.96 11.31 -1.98
CA LEU A 134 13.67 11.69 -1.41
C LEU A 134 12.54 10.80 -1.94
N SER A 135 12.57 10.46 -3.23
CA SER A 135 11.64 9.52 -3.86
C SER A 135 11.75 8.12 -3.24
N TRP A 136 12.98 7.69 -2.95
CA TRP A 136 13.24 6.42 -2.27
C TRP A 136 12.76 6.46 -0.82
N ALA A 137 13.10 7.51 -0.08
CA ALA A 137 12.70 7.71 1.32
C ALA A 137 11.17 7.79 1.47
N THR A 138 10.47 8.52 0.60
CA THR A 138 9.00 8.61 0.61
C THR A 138 8.34 7.28 0.27
N ARG A 139 8.92 6.46 -0.62
CA ARG A 139 8.42 5.09 -0.84
C ARG A 139 8.58 4.20 0.39
N HIS A 140 9.62 4.40 1.18
CA HIS A 140 9.82 3.65 2.42
C HIS A 140 8.99 4.19 3.60
N TRP A 141 8.80 5.50 3.69
CA TRP A 141 8.18 6.17 4.85
C TRP A 141 6.71 6.57 4.63
N ALA A 142 6.35 7.07 3.45
CA ALA A 142 5.05 7.72 3.21
C ALA A 142 3.96 6.79 2.68
N GLY A 143 4.32 5.58 2.26
CA GLY A 143 3.34 4.60 1.82
C GLY A 143 4.05 3.30 1.53
N ARG A 144 3.88 2.33 2.42
CA ARG A 144 4.38 0.98 2.21
C ARG A 144 3.70 0.41 0.96
N GLN A 145 4.34 0.53 -0.20
CA GLN A 145 3.82 -0.06 -1.44
C GLN A 145 3.94 -1.59 -1.33
N ALA A 146 2.95 -2.31 -1.87
CA ALA A 146 3.07 -3.75 -2.01
C ALA A 146 4.28 -4.06 -2.92
N THR A 147 5.28 -4.73 -2.36
CA THR A 147 6.48 -5.15 -3.08
C THR A 147 6.59 -6.67 -3.06
N VAL A 148 6.95 -7.27 -4.19
CA VAL A 148 7.16 -8.72 -4.28
C VAL A 148 8.44 -9.07 -3.53
N ALA A 149 8.32 -9.92 -2.51
CA ALA A 149 9.46 -10.46 -1.80
C ALA A 149 9.91 -11.80 -2.40
N GLN A 150 8.94 -12.66 -2.69
CA GLN A 150 9.14 -13.96 -3.33
C GLN A 150 7.93 -14.24 -4.21
N ALA A 151 8.15 -14.93 -5.32
CA ALA A 151 7.09 -15.42 -6.17
C ALA A 151 7.40 -16.84 -6.63
N SER A 152 6.39 -17.69 -6.53
CA SER A 152 6.31 -19.02 -7.12
C SER A 152 5.04 -19.10 -7.99
N PRO A 153 4.89 -20.12 -8.84
CA PRO A 153 3.71 -20.34 -9.67
C PRO A 153 2.40 -20.39 -8.88
N HIS A 154 2.44 -20.78 -7.61
CA HIS A 154 1.26 -20.95 -6.77
C HIS A 154 1.09 -19.87 -5.71
N ARG A 155 2.16 -19.16 -5.34
CA ARG A 155 2.14 -18.20 -4.23
C ARG A 155 3.02 -17.00 -4.50
N VAL A 156 2.57 -15.84 -4.07
CA VAL A 156 3.32 -14.59 -4.06
C VAL A 156 3.33 -14.07 -2.65
N THR A 157 4.53 -13.74 -2.16
CA THR A 157 4.70 -13.08 -0.87
C THR A 157 4.95 -11.59 -1.10
N LEU A 158 4.14 -10.77 -0.45
CA LEU A 158 4.15 -9.33 -0.57
C LEU A 158 4.63 -8.69 0.74
N LYS A 159 5.53 -7.72 0.63
CA LYS A 159 6.01 -6.87 1.71
C LYS A 159 5.30 -5.53 1.68
N GLY A 160 5.30 -4.88 2.86
CA GLY A 160 4.80 -3.53 3.02
C GLY A 160 3.38 -3.45 3.56
N ALA A 161 2.72 -4.55 3.90
CA ALA A 161 1.46 -4.42 4.62
C ALA A 161 1.68 -3.75 5.99
N GLY A 162 0.73 -2.94 6.43
CA GLY A 162 0.71 -2.38 7.78
C GLY A 162 0.34 -3.44 8.82
N PRO A 163 0.75 -3.27 10.09
CA PRO A 163 0.49 -4.27 11.14
C PRO A 163 -1.00 -4.55 11.33
N ALA A 164 -1.84 -3.51 11.32
CA ALA A 164 -3.30 -3.66 11.44
C ALA A 164 -3.91 -4.47 10.29
N PHE A 165 -3.36 -4.36 9.08
CA PHE A 165 -3.83 -5.12 7.92
C PHE A 165 -3.38 -6.59 8.02
N LEU A 166 -2.13 -6.81 8.40
CA LEU A 166 -1.58 -8.15 8.64
C LEU A 166 -2.38 -8.89 9.72
N GLU A 167 -2.72 -8.21 10.82
CA GLU A 167 -3.51 -8.81 11.90
C GLU A 167 -4.89 -9.28 11.45
N SER A 168 -5.51 -8.59 10.48
CA SER A 168 -6.78 -9.03 9.91
C SER A 168 -6.69 -10.21 8.94
N LEU A 169 -5.47 -10.57 8.52
CA LEU A 169 -5.21 -11.70 7.62
C LEU A 169 -4.69 -12.93 8.37
N LYS A 170 -4.70 -12.93 9.71
CA LYS A 170 -4.23 -14.08 10.49
C LYS A 170 -5.11 -15.30 10.16
N ARG A 171 -4.44 -16.41 9.81
CA ARG A 171 -5.11 -17.69 9.55
C ARG A 171 -5.85 -18.09 10.84
N GLN A 172 -7.16 -18.32 10.74
CA GLN A 172 -7.88 -19.07 11.77
C GLN A 172 -7.28 -20.48 11.72
N GLN A 173 -6.36 -20.75 12.63
CA GLN A 173 -5.82 -22.09 12.88
C GLN A 173 -6.76 -22.82 13.83
#